data_AF-A0AA44S5A9-F1
#
_entry.id   AF-A0AA44S5A9-F1
#
_cell.length_a   1.000
_cell.length_b   1.000
_cell.length_c   1.000
_cell.angle_alpha   90.00
_cell.angle_beta   90.00
_cell.angle_gamma   90.00
#
_symmetry.space_group_name_H-M   'P 1'
#
loop_
_entity.id
_entity.type
_entity.pdbx_description
1 polymer ?
#
loop_
_entity_poly.entity_id
_entity_poly.type
_entity_poly.pdbx_seq_one_letter_code
_entity_poly.pdbx_strand_id
1 'polypeptide(L)'
;DVYKRRRYRRVALARDLYDLNHFASRTIDEPLVRRLWVLKVWGDVVDDRRGTRPLRVEDVLAARSEHDFQPDSIGVLTRPVAMAAWEARVRKRFAFLTDLDADEQRWAACDERHRREVENALAVLRS
;
A
#
# COMPACT_ATOMS: atom_id res chain seq x y z
N ASP A 1 -6.82 -6.80 -0.19
CA ASP A 1 -6.40 -6.97 -1.60
C ASP A 1 -5.06 -6.27 -1.81
N VAL A 2 -4.02 -7.02 -2.11
CA VAL A 2 -2.62 -6.55 -2.18
C VAL A 2 -2.38 -5.69 -3.42
N TYR A 3 -3.18 -5.86 -4.48
CA TYR A 3 -3.02 -5.15 -5.74
C TYR A 3 -3.28 -3.64 -5.63
N LYS A 4 -4.29 -3.25 -4.85
CA LYS A 4 -4.74 -1.85 -4.73
C LYS A 4 -3.77 -0.97 -3.93
N ARG A 5 -3.14 -1.54 -2.90
CA ARG A 5 -2.07 -0.88 -2.12
C ARG A 5 -0.82 -0.58 -2.97
N ARG A 6 -0.50 -1.45 -3.93
CA ARG A 6 0.63 -1.31 -4.88
C ARG A 6 0.49 -0.05 -5.75
N ARG A 7 -0.73 0.29 -6.17
CA ARG A 7 -0.99 1.38 -7.11
C ARG A 7 -1.14 2.72 -6.40
N TYR A 8 -1.81 2.75 -5.24
CA TYR A 8 -2.00 3.94 -4.41
C TYR A 8 -0.69 4.64 -3.99
N ARG A 9 0.39 3.87 -3.78
CA ARG A 9 1.74 4.41 -3.51
C ARG A 9 2.30 5.21 -4.69
N ARG A 10 2.02 4.75 -5.92
CA ARG A 10 2.63 5.27 -7.16
C ARG A 10 1.78 6.35 -7.83
N VAL A 11 0.46 6.16 -7.79
CA VAL A 11 -0.54 7.06 -8.33
C VAL A 11 -1.74 6.98 -7.40
N ALA A 12 -2.13 8.11 -6.83
CA ALA A 12 -3.32 8.20 -6.01
C ALA A 12 -4.56 8.14 -6.91
N LEU A 13 -5.21 6.98 -7.00
CA LEU A 13 -6.46 6.81 -7.76
C LEU A 13 -7.66 6.82 -6.80
N ALA A 14 -8.74 7.49 -7.20
CA ALA A 14 -9.98 7.53 -6.42
C ALA A 14 -10.60 6.13 -6.24
N ARG A 15 -10.48 5.25 -7.24
CA ARG A 15 -10.92 3.85 -7.14
C ARG A 15 -10.14 3.07 -6.07
N ASP A 16 -8.82 3.20 -6.05
CA ASP A 16 -7.99 2.54 -5.04
C ASP A 16 -8.32 3.07 -3.64
N LEU A 17 -8.58 4.38 -3.50
CA LEU A 17 -9.00 4.97 -2.23
C LEU A 17 -10.34 4.40 -1.74
N TYR A 18 -11.34 4.32 -2.62
CA TYR A 18 -12.65 3.74 -2.31
C TYR A 18 -12.52 2.30 -1.82
N ASP A 19 -11.72 1.50 -2.53
CA ASP A 19 -11.51 0.11 -2.18
C ASP A 19 -10.76 -0.05 -0.85
N LEU A 20 -9.74 0.76 -0.59
CA LEU A 20 -9.04 0.79 0.69
C LEU A 20 -9.99 1.19 1.83
N ASN A 21 -10.91 2.12 1.58
CA ASN A 21 -11.95 2.49 2.54
C ASN A 21 -12.90 1.31 2.84
N HIS A 22 -13.20 0.47 1.85
CA HIS A 22 -13.96 -0.76 2.06
C HIS A 22 -13.15 -1.84 2.83
N PHE A 23 -11.85 -1.97 2.57
CA PHE A 23 -11.00 -2.82 3.42
C PHE A 23 -10.91 -2.30 4.85
N ALA A 24 -10.92 -0.98 5.02
CA ALA A 24 -10.80 -0.36 6.33
C ALA A 24 -11.97 -0.65 7.27
N SER A 25 -13.13 -1.06 6.74
CA SER A 25 -14.29 -1.50 7.54
C SER A 25 -14.31 -3.01 7.81
N ARG A 26 -13.29 -3.76 7.40
CA ARG A 26 -13.20 -5.22 7.60
C ARG A 26 -12.10 -5.57 8.58
N THR A 27 -12.10 -6.80 9.08
CA THR A 27 -10.97 -7.35 9.83
C THR A 27 -9.73 -7.39 8.93
N ILE A 28 -8.61 -6.95 9.46
CA ILE A 28 -7.31 -6.96 8.77
C ILE A 28 -6.32 -7.65 9.68
N ASP A 29 -5.63 -8.67 9.15
CA ASP A 29 -4.41 -9.18 9.74
C ASP A 29 -3.29 -8.16 9.44
N GLU A 30 -3.04 -7.29 10.41
CA GLU A 30 -2.14 -6.14 10.25
C GLU A 30 -0.69 -6.55 9.97
N PRO A 31 -0.07 -7.47 10.74
CA PRO A 31 1.27 -7.96 10.44
C PRO A 31 1.37 -8.58 9.04
N LEU A 32 0.45 -9.47 8.66
CA LEU A 32 0.49 -10.11 7.35
C LEU A 32 0.34 -9.09 6.21
N VAL A 33 -0.56 -8.13 6.38
CA VAL A 33 -0.78 -7.08 5.40
C VAL A 33 0.45 -6.19 5.24
N ARG A 34 1.07 -5.77 6.34
CA ARG A 34 2.27 -4.93 6.31
C ARG A 34 3.42 -5.67 5.62
N ARG A 35 3.63 -6.94 5.99
CA ARG A 35 4.63 -7.81 5.39
C ARG A 35 4.44 -7.95 3.88
N LEU A 36 3.24 -8.34 3.44
CA LEU A 36 2.93 -8.50 2.01
C LEU A 36 3.04 -7.18 1.25
N TRP A 37 2.72 -6.05 1.87
CA TRP A 37 2.87 -4.73 1.26
C TRP A 37 4.35 -4.41 0.98
N VAL A 38 5.24 -4.59 1.95
CA VAL A 38 6.70 -4.38 1.77
C VAL A 38 7.25 -5.29 0.68
N LEU A 39 6.94 -6.60 0.73
CA LEU A 39 7.42 -7.58 -0.25
C LEU A 39 6.91 -7.26 -1.66
N LYS A 40 5.63 -6.85 -1.79
CA LYS A 40 5.07 -6.46 -3.09
C LYS A 40 5.76 -5.24 -3.66
N VAL A 41 6.02 -4.24 -2.80
CA VAL A 41 6.70 -3.00 -3.19
C VAL A 41 8.15 -3.28 -3.59
N TRP A 42 8.85 -4.16 -2.88
CA TRP A 42 10.21 -4.55 -3.23
C TRP A 42 10.26 -5.08 -4.67
N GLY A 43 9.40 -6.04 -5.03
CA GLY A 43 9.36 -6.58 -6.40
C GLY A 43 8.92 -5.54 -7.44
N ASP A 44 8.01 -4.63 -7.08
CA ASP A 44 7.62 -3.54 -7.98
C ASP A 44 8.81 -2.63 -8.32
N VAL A 45 9.62 -2.27 -7.33
CA VAL A 45 10.75 -1.35 -7.53
C VAL A 45 11.93 -2.05 -8.19
N VAL A 46 12.25 -3.26 -7.74
CA VAL A 46 13.46 -4.00 -8.13
C VAL A 46 13.25 -4.71 -9.47
N ASP A 47 12.20 -5.52 -9.61
CA ASP A 47 11.96 -6.32 -10.81
C ASP A 47 11.22 -5.51 -11.88
N ASP A 48 10.10 -4.87 -11.50
CA ASP A 48 9.24 -4.18 -12.48
C ASP A 48 9.70 -2.74 -12.81
N ARG A 49 10.72 -2.22 -12.10
CA ARG A 49 11.23 -0.83 -12.22
C ARG A 49 10.14 0.23 -12.06
N ARG A 50 9.22 -0.01 -11.13
CA ARG A 50 8.02 0.81 -10.88
C ARG A 50 8.10 1.54 -9.55
N GLY A 51 8.04 2.87 -9.60
CA GLY A 51 8.12 3.73 -8.42
C GLY A 51 9.56 4.07 -8.04
N THR A 52 9.77 4.58 -6.82
CA THR A 52 11.08 5.03 -6.33
C THR A 52 11.53 4.21 -5.12
N ARG A 53 12.84 4.13 -4.94
CA ARG A 53 13.50 3.62 -3.73
C ARG A 53 13.97 4.79 -2.84
N PRO A 54 13.99 4.66 -1.50
CA PRO A 54 13.41 3.57 -0.72
C PRO A 54 11.88 3.66 -0.65
N LEU A 55 11.23 2.58 -0.19
CA LEU A 55 9.87 2.60 0.32
C LEU A 55 9.79 3.47 1.58
N ARG A 56 8.90 4.46 1.56
CA ARG A 56 8.56 5.30 2.71
C ARG A 56 7.09 5.09 3.08
N VAL A 57 6.78 5.02 4.37
CA VAL A 57 5.40 4.84 4.84
C VAL A 57 4.55 6.07 4.52
N GLU A 58 5.19 7.24 4.47
CA GLU A 58 4.61 8.52 4.05
C GLU A 58 4.11 8.46 2.59
N ASP A 59 4.65 7.58 1.75
CA ASP A 59 4.13 7.35 0.39
C ASP A 59 2.69 6.80 0.38
N VAL A 60 2.17 6.40 1.55
CA VAL A 60 0.78 5.94 1.73
C VAL A 60 0.05 6.79 2.78
N LEU A 61 0.74 7.16 3.87
CA LEU A 61 0.12 7.81 5.04
C LEU A 61 0.24 9.34 5.08
N ALA A 62 0.97 9.97 4.14
CA ALA A 62 0.92 11.43 4.02
C ALA A 62 -0.52 11.87 3.71
N ALA A 63 -0.98 12.93 4.38
CA ALA A 63 -2.30 13.48 4.13
C ALA A 63 -2.41 13.93 2.66
N ARG A 64 -3.51 13.54 2.01
CA ARG A 64 -3.80 13.90 0.61
C ARG A 64 -5.11 14.66 0.53
N SER A 65 -5.13 15.70 -0.30
CA SER A 65 -6.34 16.40 -0.68
C SER A 65 -7.08 15.64 -1.78
N GLU A 66 -8.35 15.97 -2.00
CA GLU A 66 -9.14 15.36 -3.08
C GLU A 66 -8.51 15.57 -4.47
N HIS A 67 -7.81 16.70 -4.66
CA HIS A 67 -7.14 17.07 -5.92
C HIS A 67 -5.92 16.21 -6.23
N ASP A 68 -5.34 15.56 -5.22
CA ASP A 68 -4.21 14.64 -5.40
C ASP A 68 -4.66 13.31 -6.02
N PHE A 69 -5.97 13.03 -6.02
CA PHE A 69 -6.53 11.80 -6.58
C PHE A 69 -7.00 11.98 -8.01
N GLN A 70 -6.57 11.09 -8.90
CA GLN A 70 -7.19 10.98 -10.22
C GLN A 70 -8.60 10.41 -10.07
N PRO A 71 -9.66 11.09 -10.56
CA PRO A 71 -11.05 10.66 -10.33
C PRO A 71 -11.40 9.30 -10.93
N ASP A 72 -10.77 8.90 -12.04
CA ASP A 72 -10.94 7.61 -12.74
C ASP A 72 -12.38 7.06 -12.75
N SER A 73 -13.34 7.93 -13.12
CA SER A 73 -14.78 7.62 -13.20
C SER A 73 -15.42 7.12 -11.88
N ILE A 74 -14.87 7.44 -10.71
CA ILE A 74 -15.39 6.96 -9.41
C ILE A 74 -16.86 7.30 -9.18
N GLY A 75 -17.33 8.47 -9.66
CA GLY A 75 -18.74 8.88 -9.57
C GLY A 75 -19.70 8.05 -10.43
N VAL A 76 -19.20 7.28 -11.39
CA VAL A 76 -19.99 6.29 -12.14
C VAL A 76 -20.09 4.97 -11.35
N LEU A 77 -19.05 4.65 -10.57
CA LEU A 77 -18.91 3.36 -9.89
C LEU A 77 -19.57 3.34 -8.51
N THR A 78 -19.71 4.50 -7.86
CA THR A 78 -20.28 4.58 -6.52
C THR A 78 -20.94 5.93 -6.25
N ARG A 79 -21.98 5.92 -5.41
CA ARG A 79 -22.66 7.13 -4.94
C ARG A 79 -23.14 6.90 -3.50
N PRO A 80 -22.86 7.82 -2.55
CA PRO A 80 -22.14 9.08 -2.70
C PRO A 80 -20.62 8.91 -2.87
N VAL A 81 -19.97 9.87 -3.53
CA VAL A 81 -18.50 10.01 -3.54
C VAL A 81 -18.09 10.90 -2.37
N ALA A 82 -17.28 10.37 -1.45
CA ALA A 82 -16.89 11.06 -0.22
C ALA A 82 -15.36 10.98 0.00
N MET A 83 -14.61 11.59 -0.93
CA MET A 83 -13.14 11.46 -1.02
C MET A 83 -12.43 11.83 0.28
N ALA A 84 -12.71 13.01 0.85
CA ALA A 84 -12.11 13.42 2.13
C ALA A 84 -12.40 12.44 3.29
N ALA A 85 -13.62 11.92 3.38
CA ALA A 85 -13.99 10.96 4.42
C ALA A 85 -13.28 9.61 4.25
N TRP A 86 -13.12 9.16 3.00
CA TRP A 86 -12.39 7.94 2.68
C TRP A 86 -10.89 8.10 2.97
N GLU A 87 -10.28 9.23 2.59
CA GLU A 87 -8.87 9.53 2.89
C GLU A 87 -8.60 9.47 4.39
N ALA A 88 -9.40 10.20 5.18
CA ALA A 88 -9.19 10.27 6.62
C ALA A 88 -9.33 8.89 7.28
N ARG A 89 -10.32 8.09 6.85
CA ARG A 89 -10.50 6.73 7.36
C ARG A 89 -9.35 5.81 6.95
N VAL A 90 -8.94 5.83 5.69
CA VAL A 90 -7.84 4.99 5.17
C VAL A 90 -6.55 5.33 5.89
N ARG A 91 -6.17 6.60 5.95
CA ARG A 91 -4.96 7.04 6.64
C ARG A 91 -4.96 6.63 8.12
N LYS A 92 -6.08 6.80 8.82
CA LYS A 92 -6.21 6.36 10.21
C LYS A 92 -6.13 4.84 10.36
N ARG A 93 -6.84 4.08 9.53
CA ARG A 93 -6.92 2.61 9.65
C ARG A 93 -5.61 1.93 9.30
N PHE A 94 -4.87 2.45 8.33
CA PHE A 94 -3.59 1.90 7.88
C PHE A 94 -2.38 2.46 8.63
N ALA A 95 -2.59 3.14 9.77
CA ALA A 95 -1.51 3.63 10.63
C ALA A 95 -0.55 2.52 11.06
N PHE A 96 -1.01 1.27 11.22
CA PHE A 96 -0.16 0.11 11.57
C PHE A 96 0.99 -0.17 10.57
N LEU A 97 0.98 0.46 9.38
CA LEU A 97 2.09 0.39 8.43
C LEU A 97 3.34 1.12 8.93
N THR A 98 3.24 1.99 9.94
CA THR A 98 4.40 2.62 10.59
C THR A 98 5.25 1.62 11.37
N ASP A 99 4.65 0.52 11.81
CA ASP A 99 5.28 -0.43 12.72
C ASP A 99 6.05 -1.51 11.95
N LEU A 100 6.87 -1.08 10.99
CA LEU A 100 7.74 -1.98 10.22
C LEU A 100 8.74 -2.66 11.15
N ASP A 101 8.81 -3.99 11.10
CA ASP A 101 9.85 -4.73 11.83
C ASP A 101 11.25 -4.58 11.19
N ALA A 102 12.27 -5.16 11.81
CA ALA A 102 13.66 -5.01 11.37
C ALA A 102 13.92 -5.55 9.94
N ASP A 103 13.20 -6.60 9.54
CA ASP A 103 13.32 -7.17 8.20
C ASP A 103 12.58 -6.30 7.19
N GLU A 104 11.38 -5.85 7.54
CA GLU A 104 10.56 -4.95 6.72
C GLU A 104 11.25 -3.62 6.46
N GLN A 105 11.89 -3.02 7.48
CA GLN A 105 12.70 -1.81 7.32
C GLN A 105 13.90 -2.04 6.41
N ARG A 106 14.57 -3.20 6.51
CA ARG A 106 15.71 -3.55 5.66
C ARG A 106 15.29 -3.73 4.20
N TRP A 107 14.17 -4.41 3.95
CA TRP A 107 13.65 -4.62 2.61
C TRP A 107 13.03 -3.35 2.01
N ALA A 108 12.56 -2.41 2.83
CA ALA A 108 12.09 -1.10 2.36
C ALA A 108 13.17 -0.29 1.63
N ALA A 109 14.46 -0.62 1.78
CA ALA A 109 15.52 -0.05 0.95
C ALA A 109 15.34 -0.36 -0.56
N CYS A 110 14.56 -1.40 -0.90
CA CYS A 110 14.39 -1.90 -2.27
C CYS A 110 15.72 -2.18 -2.98
N ASP A 111 16.63 -2.84 -2.25
CA ASP A 111 17.93 -3.26 -2.74
C ASP A 111 17.89 -4.72 -3.21
N GLU A 112 18.42 -4.96 -4.41
CA GLU A 112 18.56 -6.27 -5.06
C GLU A 112 19.28 -7.28 -4.18
N ARG A 113 20.24 -6.84 -3.35
CA ARG A 113 21.04 -7.71 -2.48
C ARG A 113 20.20 -8.52 -1.49
N HIS A 114 18.99 -8.06 -1.16
CA HIS A 114 18.09 -8.75 -0.23
C HIS A 114 17.17 -9.77 -0.93
N ARG A 115 17.33 -10.02 -2.25
CA ARG A 115 16.45 -10.93 -3.02
C ARG A 115 16.24 -12.27 -2.31
N ARG A 116 17.31 -12.89 -1.81
CA ARG A 116 17.21 -14.20 -1.18
C ARG A 116 16.35 -14.19 0.09
N GLU A 117 16.47 -13.13 0.90
CA GLU A 117 15.66 -12.95 2.10
C GLU A 117 14.18 -12.76 1.74
N VAL A 118 13.91 -11.94 0.71
CA VAL A 118 12.55 -11.67 0.20
C VAL A 118 11.90 -12.95 -0.36
N GLU A 119 12.64 -13.75 -1.14
CA GLU A 119 12.16 -15.04 -1.67
C GLU A 119 11.79 -16.02 -0.54
N ASN A 120 12.62 -16.11 0.50
CA ASN A 120 12.35 -16.95 1.66
C ASN A 120 11.12 -16.46 2.43
N ALA A 121 10.99 -15.15 2.64
CA ALA A 121 9.83 -14.56 3.29
C ALA A 121 8.53 -14.86 2.52
N LEU A 122 8.56 -14.79 1.18
CA LEU A 122 7.43 -15.19 0.34
C LEU A 122 7.15 -16.70 0.38
N ALA A 123 8.18 -17.53 0.52
CA ALA A 123 8.03 -18.98 0.59
C ALA A 123 7.28 -19.42 1.86
N VAL A 124 7.59 -18.82 3.02
CA VAL A 124 6.92 -19.11 4.29
C VAL A 124 5.42 -18.76 4.27
N LEU A 125 5.02 -17.79 3.44
CA LEU A 125 3.61 -17.39 3.29
C LEU A 125 2.81 -18.29 2.32
N ARG A 126 3.47 -19.24 1.64
CA ARG A 126 2.84 -20.18 0.69
C ARG A 126 2.58 -21.58 1.28
N SER A 127 3.25 -21.92 2.38
CA SER A 127 3.06 -23.17 3.12
C SER A 127 1.88 -23.06 4.08
#